data_AF-A0A0D0CWR8-F1
#
_entry.id   AF-A0A0D0CWR8-F1
#
_cell.length_a   1.000
_cell.length_b   1.000
_cell.length_c   1.000
_cell.angle_alpha   90.00
_cell.angle_beta   90.00
_cell.angle_gamma   90.00
#
_symmetry.space_group_name_H-M   'P 1'
#
loop_
_entity.id
_entity.type
_entity.pdbx_description
1 polymer ?
#
loop_
_entity_poly.entity_id
_entity_poly.type
_entity_poly.pdbx_seq_one_letter_code
_entity_poly.pdbx_strand_id
1 'polypeptide(L)'
;MHHLSWLHNDTEIEALLKAAVMPAPISSKWRPYAFDPSLHIKPSNVTHEKDWQGLMVTNFHLPRTKSALLGEDITWAQQHGPLDPQVALQNHIAINSPPPDSHLFAYKHKGGYCPLNKSKFTTSLSSVAKKVGIKPLQGHGVHIGSILEYLLHNVPFDIIKIKGCWASNTFLVYL
;
A
#
# COMPACT_ATOMS: atom_id res chain seq x y z
N MET A 1 -2.16 9.28 31.74
CA MET A 1 -2.48 7.85 31.53
C MET A 1 -3.58 7.75 30.49
N HIS A 2 -3.58 6.69 29.67
CA HIS A 2 -4.10 6.73 28.30
C HIS A 2 -5.62 6.51 28.22
N HIS A 3 -6.30 7.39 27.48
CA HIS A 3 -7.68 7.16 27.00
C HIS A 3 -7.98 8.05 25.78
N LEU A 4 -7.46 7.68 24.60
CA LEU A 4 -7.95 8.17 23.33
C LEU A 4 -8.04 7.00 22.33
N SER A 5 -9.19 6.91 21.67
CA SER A 5 -9.53 5.87 20.72
C SER A 5 -8.78 6.07 19.40
N TRP A 6 -7.96 5.09 19.02
CA TRP A 6 -7.20 5.10 17.78
C TRP A 6 -8.08 4.80 16.56
N LEU A 7 -8.69 5.83 15.98
CA LEU A 7 -9.21 5.78 14.62
C LEU A 7 -8.07 6.12 13.66
N HIS A 8 -7.63 5.15 12.86
CA HIS A 8 -6.58 5.36 11.84
C HIS A 8 -7.18 5.39 10.43
N ASN A 9 -6.81 6.42 9.66
CA ASN A 9 -6.57 6.41 8.19
C ASN A 9 -5.03 6.40 7.99
N ASP A 10 -4.38 6.16 6.85
CA ASP A 10 -4.70 5.45 5.59
C ASP A 10 -3.46 4.59 5.26
N THR A 11 -3.56 3.26 5.32
CA THR A 11 -2.41 2.37 4.99
C THR A 11 -2.54 1.72 3.60
N GLU A 12 -3.68 1.90 2.93
CA GLU A 12 -3.98 1.30 1.64
C GLU A 12 -3.16 1.96 0.52
N ILE A 13 -3.12 3.29 0.52
CA ILE A 13 -2.45 4.08 -0.52
C ILE A 13 -0.95 3.80 -0.54
N GLU A 14 -0.31 3.67 0.63
CA GLU A 14 1.11 3.33 0.71
C GLU A 14 1.39 1.88 0.25
N ALA A 15 0.52 0.92 0.60
CA ALA A 15 0.65 -0.45 0.09
C ALA A 15 0.52 -0.51 -1.44
N LEU A 16 -0.46 0.21 -2.01
CA LEU A 16 -0.68 0.30 -3.46
C LEU A 16 0.46 1.03 -4.18
N LEU A 17 1.00 2.10 -3.60
CA LEU A 17 2.16 2.82 -4.15
C LEU A 17 3.46 2.00 -4.06
N LYS A 18 3.71 1.29 -2.96
CA LYS A 18 4.88 0.43 -2.79
C LYS A 18 4.83 -0.77 -3.75
N ALA A 19 3.68 -1.45 -3.88
CA ALA A 19 3.48 -2.50 -4.88
C ALA A 19 3.65 -2.01 -6.34
N ALA A 20 3.42 -0.72 -6.58
CA ALA A 20 3.53 -0.09 -7.89
C ALA A 20 4.93 0.48 -8.22
N VAL A 21 5.85 0.59 -7.25
CA VAL A 21 7.17 1.22 -7.40
C VAL A 21 8.28 0.22 -7.13
N MET A 22 8.66 -0.51 -8.18
CA MET A 22 9.83 -1.38 -8.18
C MET A 22 10.97 -0.83 -9.04
N PRO A 23 12.24 -1.03 -8.64
CA PRO A 23 13.38 -0.70 -9.48
C PRO A 23 13.53 -1.72 -10.62
N ALA A 24 13.64 -1.22 -11.86
CA ALA A 24 14.05 -2.04 -12.99
C ALA A 24 15.56 -2.34 -12.91
N PRO A 25 16.01 -3.60 -12.99
CA PRO A 25 17.43 -3.92 -13.01
C PRO A 25 18.01 -3.76 -14.42
N ILE A 26 19.34 -3.65 -14.46
CA ILE A 26 20.10 -3.32 -15.67
C ILE A 26 20.32 -4.60 -16.51
N SER A 27 19.84 -4.56 -17.76
CA SER A 27 20.13 -5.45 -18.90
C SER A 27 19.05 -6.46 -19.36
N SER A 28 19.02 -6.58 -20.69
CA SER A 28 18.37 -7.55 -21.60
C SER A 28 17.02 -8.19 -21.24
N LYS A 29 15.97 -7.76 -21.98
CA LYS A 29 14.69 -8.45 -22.23
C LYS A 29 13.75 -8.66 -21.02
N TRP A 30 13.49 -7.60 -20.27
CA TRP A 30 12.32 -7.53 -19.40
C TRP A 30 11.01 -7.65 -20.18
N ARG A 31 10.18 -8.66 -19.84
CA ARG A 31 8.73 -8.55 -20.01
C ARG A 31 8.20 -7.88 -18.73
N PRO A 32 7.68 -6.63 -18.77
CA PRO A 32 7.25 -5.90 -17.57
C PRO A 32 5.93 -6.42 -16.94
N TYR A 33 5.62 -7.70 -17.17
CA TYR A 33 4.42 -8.42 -16.76
C TYR A 33 4.72 -9.83 -16.23
N ALA A 34 5.99 -10.26 -16.21
CA ALA A 34 6.37 -11.55 -15.65
C ALA A 34 6.34 -11.46 -14.13
N PHE A 35 5.59 -12.35 -13.46
CA PHE A 35 5.57 -12.44 -12.01
C PHE A 35 6.82 -13.18 -11.51
N ASP A 36 7.47 -12.66 -10.47
CA ASP A 36 8.61 -13.26 -9.78
C ASP A 36 8.35 -13.21 -8.27
N PRO A 37 8.15 -14.35 -7.58
CA PRO A 37 7.82 -14.37 -6.15
C PRO A 37 8.97 -13.91 -5.24
N SER A 38 10.21 -13.79 -5.75
CA SER A 38 11.35 -13.21 -5.01
C SER A 38 11.35 -11.68 -5.02
N LEU A 39 10.54 -11.06 -5.89
CA LEU A 39 10.45 -9.62 -6.07
C LEU A 39 9.03 -9.07 -5.83
N HIS A 40 8.00 -9.88 -6.04
CA HIS A 40 6.59 -9.46 -6.07
C HIS A 40 5.79 -10.10 -4.93
N ILE A 41 5.05 -9.27 -4.19
CA ILE A 41 4.08 -9.75 -3.21
C ILE A 41 2.92 -10.50 -3.89
N LYS A 42 2.57 -11.65 -3.32
CA LYS A 42 1.43 -12.50 -3.73
C LYS A 42 0.40 -12.69 -2.61
N PRO A 43 -0.83 -13.18 -2.90
CA PRO A 43 -1.85 -13.42 -1.88
C PRO A 43 -1.39 -14.23 -0.66
N SER A 44 -0.49 -15.21 -0.83
CA SER A 44 0.04 -16.01 0.28
C SER A 44 1.06 -15.31 1.17
N ASN A 45 1.42 -14.05 0.89
CA ASN A 45 2.26 -13.21 1.77
C ASN A 45 1.45 -12.33 2.72
N VAL A 46 0.11 -12.41 2.66
CA VAL A 46 -0.78 -11.68 3.56
C VAL A 46 -1.15 -12.59 4.72
N THR A 47 -0.82 -12.19 5.95
CA THR A 47 -1.20 -12.92 7.17
C THR A 47 -2.09 -12.05 8.06
N HIS A 48 -2.86 -12.71 8.93
CA HIS A 48 -3.71 -12.06 9.92
C HIS A 48 -3.31 -12.54 11.31
N GLU A 49 -2.99 -11.60 12.19
CA GLU A 49 -2.49 -11.84 13.54
C GLU A 49 -3.30 -11.02 14.54
N LYS A 50 -3.17 -11.35 15.82
CA LYS A 50 -3.67 -10.49 16.90
C LYS A 50 -2.51 -9.84 17.60
N ASP A 51 -2.62 -8.54 17.85
CA ASP A 51 -1.66 -7.85 18.71
C ASP A 51 -1.84 -8.24 20.19
N TRP A 52 -0.99 -7.66 21.04
CA TRP A 52 -1.02 -7.87 22.49
C TRP A 52 -2.28 -7.33 23.18
N GLN A 53 -3.10 -6.52 22.49
CA GLN A 53 -4.40 -6.02 22.95
C GLN A 53 -5.56 -6.89 22.43
N GLY A 54 -5.29 -7.88 21.57
CA GLY A 54 -6.27 -8.74 20.92
C GLY A 54 -6.90 -8.14 19.67
N LEU A 55 -6.44 -6.97 19.20
CA LEU A 55 -6.90 -6.34 17.97
C LEU A 55 -6.35 -7.07 16.75
N MET A 56 -7.16 -7.16 15.69
CA MET A 56 -6.73 -7.77 14.44
C MET A 56 -5.74 -6.87 13.70
N VAL A 57 -4.62 -7.46 13.29
CA VAL A 57 -3.58 -6.84 12.47
C VAL A 57 -3.41 -7.67 11.20
N THR A 58 -3.25 -7.01 10.06
CA THR A 58 -2.91 -7.64 8.79
C THR A 58 -1.48 -7.28 8.42
N ASN A 59 -0.66 -8.30 8.16
CA ASN A 59 0.76 -8.18 7.79
C ASN A 59 0.94 -8.52 6.30
N PHE A 60 1.77 -7.73 5.62
CA PHE A 60 2.21 -7.91 4.25
C PHE A 60 3.72 -8.13 4.25
N HIS A 61 4.14 -9.39 4.07
CA HIS A 61 5.54 -9.68 3.83
C HIS A 61 5.91 -9.26 2.40
N LEU A 62 6.61 -8.13 2.25
CA LEU A 62 7.13 -7.67 0.96
C LEU A 62 8.46 -8.39 0.69
N PRO A 63 8.60 -9.22 -0.37
CA PRO A 63 9.85 -9.96 -0.62
C PRO A 63 11.06 -9.06 -0.87
N ARG A 64 10.83 -7.85 -1.41
CA ARG A 64 11.87 -6.86 -1.70
C ARG A 64 11.30 -5.46 -1.90
N THR A 65 11.97 -4.46 -1.37
CA THR A 65 11.68 -3.04 -1.68
C THR A 65 12.96 -2.28 -2.06
N LYS A 66 12.84 -0.97 -2.33
CA LYS A 66 13.99 -0.10 -2.56
C LYS A 66 14.89 0.02 -1.32
N SER A 67 14.30 -0.01 -0.12
CA SER A 67 15.00 0.21 1.15
C SER A 67 15.36 -1.11 1.85
N ALA A 68 14.58 -2.18 1.62
CA ALA A 68 14.79 -3.50 2.21
C ALA A 68 15.03 -4.55 1.12
N LEU A 69 16.31 -4.86 0.87
CA LEU A 69 16.72 -5.82 -0.17
C LEU A 69 16.44 -7.29 0.19
N LEU A 70 16.27 -7.58 1.48
CA LEU A 70 15.92 -8.90 2.03
C LEU A 70 14.43 -9.01 2.40
N GLY A 71 13.63 -8.04 1.95
CA GLY A 71 12.21 -7.91 2.30
C GLY A 71 11.96 -7.13 3.59
N GLU A 72 10.72 -6.70 3.76
CA GLU A 72 10.21 -6.03 4.97
C GLU A 72 8.73 -6.38 5.18
N ASP A 73 8.32 -6.45 6.44
CA ASP A 73 6.92 -6.63 6.82
C ASP A 73 6.26 -5.25 6.99
N ILE A 74 5.09 -5.07 6.38
CA ILE A 74 4.27 -3.88 6.60
C ILE A 74 2.95 -4.30 7.23
N THR A 75 2.56 -3.62 8.31
CA THR A 75 1.34 -3.93 9.05
C THR A 75 0.33 -2.78 9.08
N TRP A 76 -0.95 -3.14 9.01
CA TRP A 76 -2.05 -2.27 9.45
C TRP A 76 -2.89 -2.97 10.51
N ALA A 77 -3.30 -2.23 11.54
CA ALA A 77 -4.38 -2.65 12.41
C ALA A 77 -5.72 -2.51 11.65
N GLN A 78 -6.71 -3.32 12.00
CA GLN A 78 -8.07 -3.18 11.49
C GLN A 78 -8.61 -1.75 11.76
N GLN A 79 -9.22 -1.14 10.75
CA GLN A 79 -9.79 0.21 10.85
C GLN A 79 -11.32 0.15 10.86
N HIS A 80 -11.99 1.30 10.94
CA HIS A 80 -13.46 1.37 10.96
C HIS A 80 -13.95 2.46 10.01
N GLY A 81 -14.97 2.13 9.20
CA GLY A 81 -15.60 3.05 8.27
C GLY A 81 -15.38 2.67 6.80
N PRO A 82 -15.78 3.55 5.86
CA PRO A 82 -15.77 3.25 4.42
C PRO A 82 -14.36 3.22 3.79
N LEU A 83 -13.32 3.56 4.56
CA LEU A 83 -11.92 3.58 4.14
C LEU A 83 -11.08 2.47 4.81
N ASP A 84 -11.71 1.45 5.42
CA ASP A 84 -10.98 0.35 6.05
C ASP A 84 -10.21 -0.49 4.99
N PRO A 85 -8.86 -0.50 5.02
CA PRO A 85 -8.03 -1.22 4.05
C PRO A 85 -8.29 -2.74 4.08
N GLN A 86 -8.76 -3.28 5.21
CA GLN A 86 -9.13 -4.68 5.32
C GLN A 86 -10.36 -4.99 4.46
N VAL A 87 -11.38 -4.13 4.49
CA VAL A 87 -12.59 -4.26 3.66
C VAL A 87 -12.27 -4.02 2.19
N ALA A 88 -11.44 -3.02 1.88
CA ALA A 88 -11.00 -2.73 0.52
C ALA A 88 -10.23 -3.91 -0.10
N LEU A 89 -9.29 -4.51 0.64
CA LEU A 89 -8.54 -5.68 0.20
C LEU A 89 -9.43 -6.92 0.03
N GLN A 90 -10.34 -7.18 0.96
CA GLN A 90 -11.31 -8.29 0.84
C GLN A 90 -12.20 -8.13 -0.39
N ASN A 91 -12.69 -6.91 -0.66
CA ASN A 91 -13.47 -6.60 -1.86
C ASN A 91 -12.64 -6.80 -3.15
N HIS A 92 -11.38 -6.36 -3.17
CA HIS A 92 -10.46 -6.63 -4.29
C HIS A 92 -10.29 -8.14 -4.54
N ILE A 93 -10.08 -8.94 -3.49
CA ILE A 93 -9.94 -10.40 -3.59
C ILE A 93 -11.26 -11.04 -4.08
N ALA A 94 -12.42 -10.58 -3.59
CA ALA A 94 -13.72 -11.09 -4.01
C ALA A 94 -14.00 -10.83 -5.50
N ILE A 95 -13.78 -9.60 -5.97
CA ILE A 95 -14.03 -9.19 -7.37
C ILE A 95 -12.99 -9.82 -8.31
N ASN A 96 -11.71 -9.66 -7.99
CA ASN A 96 -10.62 -10.05 -8.90
C ASN A 96 -10.23 -11.51 -8.74
N SER A 97 -10.23 -12.09 -7.55
CA SER A 97 -9.85 -13.49 -7.30
C SER A 97 -8.44 -13.83 -7.85
N PRO A 98 -7.39 -13.05 -7.51
CA PRO A 98 -6.06 -13.24 -8.07
C PRO A 98 -5.50 -14.64 -7.73
N PRO A 99 -4.85 -15.34 -8.69
CA PRO A 99 -4.22 -16.63 -8.43
C PRO A 99 -3.19 -16.58 -7.28
N PRO A 100 -3.01 -17.64 -6.48
CA PRO A 100 -2.08 -17.66 -5.35
C PRO A 100 -0.64 -17.30 -5.71
N ASP A 101 -0.15 -17.71 -6.88
CA ASP A 101 1.19 -17.38 -7.40
C ASP A 101 1.12 -16.26 -8.46
N SER A 102 0.47 -15.16 -8.10
CA SER A 102 0.40 -13.94 -8.91
C SER A 102 0.47 -12.69 -8.03
N HIS A 103 0.56 -11.51 -8.65
CA HIS A 103 0.59 -10.25 -7.89
C HIS A 103 -0.66 -10.09 -7.02
N LEU A 104 -0.48 -9.72 -5.74
CA LEU A 104 -1.57 -9.45 -4.80
C LEU A 104 -2.67 -8.54 -5.38
N PHE A 105 -2.25 -7.43 -6.00
CA PHE A 105 -3.15 -6.45 -6.63
C PHE A 105 -3.41 -6.73 -8.13
N ALA A 106 -3.36 -7.99 -8.57
CA ALA A 106 -3.76 -8.35 -9.93
C ALA A 106 -5.28 -8.22 -10.13
N TYR A 107 -5.69 -7.66 -11.26
CA TYR A 107 -7.10 -7.44 -11.61
C TYR A 107 -7.49 -8.12 -12.93
N LYS A 108 -8.78 -8.45 -13.07
CA LYS A 108 -9.33 -9.11 -14.27
C LYS A 108 -9.41 -8.10 -15.44
N HIS A 109 -8.86 -8.45 -16.60
CA HIS A 109 -8.92 -7.64 -17.82
C HIS A 109 -8.84 -8.52 -19.07
N LYS A 110 -9.85 -8.39 -19.97
CA LYS A 110 -9.93 -9.12 -21.26
C LYS A 110 -9.70 -10.64 -21.15
N GLY A 111 -10.27 -11.27 -20.13
CA GLY A 111 -10.17 -12.73 -19.93
C GLY A 111 -8.88 -13.22 -19.24
N GLY A 112 -7.97 -12.32 -18.84
CA GLY A 112 -6.77 -12.66 -18.08
C GLY A 112 -6.56 -11.76 -16.87
N TYR A 113 -5.46 -11.99 -16.16
CA TYR A 113 -5.01 -11.17 -15.03
C TYR A 113 -3.96 -10.17 -15.47
N CYS A 114 -4.06 -8.94 -14.97
CA CYS A 114 -3.07 -7.88 -15.18
C CYS A 114 -2.58 -7.35 -13.82
N PRO A 115 -1.27 -7.19 -13.59
CA PRO A 115 -0.77 -6.53 -12.39
C PRO A 115 -1.18 -5.06 -12.37
N LEU A 116 -1.60 -4.55 -11.19
CA LEU A 116 -1.68 -3.11 -10.97
C LEU A 116 -0.27 -2.52 -10.96
N ASN A 117 -0.04 -1.50 -11.78
CA ASN A 117 1.22 -0.76 -11.84
C ASN A 117 0.99 0.74 -11.67
N LYS A 118 2.06 1.50 -11.42
CA LYS A 118 2.00 2.94 -11.15
C LYS A 118 1.21 3.72 -12.20
N SER A 119 1.42 3.44 -13.48
CA SER A 119 0.74 4.13 -14.58
C SER A 119 -0.77 3.86 -14.59
N LYS A 120 -1.18 2.59 -14.39
CA LYS A 120 -2.60 2.24 -14.29
C LYS A 120 -3.26 2.85 -13.05
N PHE A 121 -2.59 2.79 -11.90
CA PHE A 121 -3.06 3.38 -10.65
C PHE A 121 -3.26 4.90 -10.77
N THR A 122 -2.23 5.66 -11.18
CA THR A 122 -2.33 7.12 -11.31
C THR A 122 -3.30 7.56 -12.40
N THR A 123 -3.43 6.81 -13.50
CA THR A 123 -4.43 7.08 -14.55
C THR A 123 -5.85 6.87 -14.02
N SER A 124 -6.09 5.80 -13.25
CA SER A 124 -7.38 5.54 -12.61
C SER A 124 -7.76 6.66 -11.64
N LEU A 125 -6.86 7.00 -10.72
CA LEU A 125 -7.06 8.08 -9.76
C LEU A 125 -7.31 9.43 -10.46
N SER A 126 -6.55 9.75 -11.51
CA SER A 126 -6.75 10.95 -12.32
C SER A 126 -8.11 10.99 -13.04
N SER A 127 -8.63 9.83 -13.45
CA SER A 127 -9.95 9.71 -14.07
C SER A 127 -11.07 9.92 -13.05
N VAL A 128 -10.95 9.34 -11.85
CA VAL A 128 -11.90 9.55 -10.74
C VAL A 128 -11.90 11.02 -10.32
N ALA A 129 -10.74 11.61 -10.06
CA ALA A 129 -10.63 13.03 -9.67
C ALA A 129 -11.33 13.97 -10.66
N LYS A 130 -11.09 13.79 -11.97
CA LYS A 130 -11.77 14.56 -13.03
C LYS A 130 -13.29 14.42 -13.00
N LYS A 131 -13.82 13.21 -12.76
CA LYS A 131 -15.27 12.96 -12.70
C LYS A 131 -15.95 13.68 -11.52
N VAL A 132 -15.23 13.86 -10.41
CA VAL A 132 -15.74 14.56 -9.22
C VAL A 132 -15.32 16.04 -9.15
N GLY A 133 -14.78 16.59 -10.25
CA GLY A 133 -14.37 18.01 -10.33
C GLY A 133 -13.07 18.36 -9.57
N ILE A 134 -12.36 17.37 -9.04
CA ILE A 134 -11.11 17.57 -8.29
C ILE A 134 -9.90 17.56 -9.25
N LYS A 135 -8.92 18.44 -9.00
CA LYS A 135 -7.67 18.47 -9.75
C LYS A 135 -6.90 17.15 -9.56
N PRO A 136 -6.48 16.44 -10.64
CA PRO A 136 -5.73 15.20 -10.51
C PRO A 136 -4.47 15.34 -9.65
N LEU A 137 -4.34 14.45 -8.66
CA LEU A 137 -3.17 14.37 -7.80
C LEU A 137 -2.00 13.72 -8.55
N GLN A 138 -0.81 14.30 -8.42
CA GLN A 138 0.42 13.63 -8.83
C GLN A 138 0.76 12.54 -7.80
N GLY A 139 1.35 11.42 -8.25
CA GLY A 139 1.67 10.30 -7.35
C GLY A 139 2.59 10.65 -6.17
N HIS A 140 3.37 11.73 -6.26
CA HIS A 140 4.13 12.25 -5.10
C HIS A 140 3.23 12.97 -4.09
N GLY A 141 2.26 13.76 -4.56
CA GLY A 141 1.26 14.42 -3.71
C GLY A 141 0.31 13.44 -3.03
N VAL A 142 0.11 12.24 -3.60
CA VAL A 142 -0.63 11.16 -2.96
C VAL A 142 0.09 10.63 -1.71
N HIS A 143 1.42 10.41 -1.78
CA HIS A 143 2.25 9.99 -0.64
C HIS A 143 2.45 11.14 0.40
N ILE A 144 2.55 12.40 -0.05
CA ILE A 144 2.55 13.52 0.92
C ILE A 144 1.18 13.65 1.60
N GLY A 145 0.09 13.48 0.86
CA GLY A 145 -1.28 13.58 1.36
C GLY A 145 -1.62 12.48 2.38
N SER A 146 -1.22 11.23 2.14
CA SER A 146 -1.41 10.13 3.10
C SER A 146 -0.71 10.45 4.43
N ILE A 147 0.52 10.96 4.39
CA ILE A 147 1.30 11.33 5.58
C ILE A 147 0.72 12.55 6.31
N LEU A 148 0.20 13.54 5.59
CA LEU A 148 -0.52 14.66 6.20
C LEU A 148 -1.80 14.19 6.90
N GLU A 149 -2.55 13.27 6.29
CA GLU A 149 -3.74 12.66 6.91
C GLU A 149 -3.38 11.95 8.23
N TYR A 150 -2.30 11.15 8.27
CA TYR A 150 -1.81 10.55 9.52
C TYR A 150 -1.50 11.59 10.62
N LEU A 151 -0.89 12.72 10.27
CA LEU A 151 -0.61 13.82 11.22
C LEU A 151 -1.91 14.46 11.74
N LEU A 152 -2.92 14.65 10.88
CA LEU A 152 -4.23 15.18 11.25
C LEU A 152 -5.01 14.24 12.19
N HIS A 153 -4.82 12.92 12.07
CA HIS A 153 -5.34 11.92 13.03
C HIS A 153 -4.50 11.78 14.32
N ASN A 154 -3.57 12.71 14.58
CA ASN A 154 -2.68 12.71 15.75
C ASN A 154 -1.83 11.44 15.90
N VAL A 155 -1.50 10.76 14.79
CA VAL A 155 -0.64 9.58 14.83
C VAL A 155 0.80 10.03 15.16
N PRO A 156 1.46 9.45 16.20
CA PRO A 156 2.78 9.89 16.62
C PRO A 156 3.81 9.82 15.49
N PHE A 157 4.71 10.81 15.46
CA PHE A 157 5.67 10.99 14.37
C PHE A 157 6.60 9.77 14.19
N ASP A 158 6.98 9.09 15.27
CA ASP A 158 7.75 7.86 15.25
C ASP A 158 7.00 6.71 14.56
N ILE A 159 5.68 6.59 14.78
CA ILE A 159 4.82 5.62 14.09
C ILE A 159 4.69 5.96 12.59
N ILE A 160 4.53 7.25 12.25
CA ILE A 160 4.52 7.72 10.85
C ILE A 160 5.87 7.42 10.17
N LYS A 161 6.98 7.68 10.86
CA LYS A 161 8.34 7.42 10.38
C LYS A 161 8.55 5.93 10.05
N ILE A 162 8.05 5.04 10.91
CA ILE A 162 8.04 3.59 10.68
C ILE A 162 7.19 3.24 9.45
N LYS A 163 5.94 3.71 9.38
CA LYS A 163 5.02 3.42 8.25
C LYS A 163 5.51 3.94 6.89
N GLY A 164 6.11 5.13 6.88
CA GLY A 164 6.74 5.74 5.71
C GLY A 164 8.10 5.15 5.31
N CYS A 165 8.64 4.21 6.10
CA CYS A 165 10.00 3.65 5.95
C CYS A 165 11.09 4.76 5.88
N TRP A 166 10.90 5.83 6.66
CA TRP A 166 11.78 7.01 6.67
C TRP A 166 13.01 6.76 7.54
N ALA A 167 14.21 6.82 6.97
CA ALA A 167 15.46 6.67 7.73
C ALA A 167 15.79 7.91 8.57
N SER A 168 15.70 9.11 7.97
CA SER A 168 16.13 10.38 8.55
C SER A 168 14.99 11.15 9.24
N ASN A 169 15.36 12.04 10.16
CA ASN A 169 14.44 13.02 10.77
C ASN A 169 14.32 14.31 9.94
N THR A 170 14.79 14.33 8.69
CA THR A 170 14.81 15.52 7.82
C THR A 170 13.43 16.11 7.55
N PHE A 171 12.36 15.33 7.70
CA PHE A 171 11.00 15.84 7.59
C PHE A 171 10.60 16.77 8.75
N LEU A 172 11.22 16.66 9.93
CA LEU A 172 10.97 17.56 11.06
C LEU A 172 11.32 19.03 10.78
N VAL A 173 12.08 19.31 9.71
CA VAL A 173 12.40 20.68 9.26
C VAL A 173 11.21 21.34 8.54
N TYR A 174 10.17 20.57 8.20
CA TYR A 174 8.98 21.01 7.48
C TYR A 174 7.70 20.98 8.34
N LEU A 175 7.84 20.77 9.66
CA LEU A 175 6.77 20.86 10.68
C LEU A 175 6.96 22.14 11.51
#